data_AF-A0A4U0S8R2-F1
#
_entry.id   AF-A0A4U0S8R2-F1
#
_cell.length_a   1.000
_cell.length_b   1.000
_cell.length_c   1.000
_cell.angle_alpha   90.00
_cell.angle_beta   90.00
_cell.angle_gamma   90.00
#
_symmetry.space_group_name_H-M   'P 1'
#
loop_
_entity.id
_entity.type
_entity.pdbx_description
1 polymer ?
#
loop_
_entity_poly.entity_id
_entity_poly.type
_entity_poly.pdbx_seq_one_letter_code
_entity_poly.pdbx_strand_id
1 'polypeptide(L)'
;MQWTLTPGDRRLIEEGTKRIFSMSAPPEPWDGNWLILLVSIPQSQRSVRKKLYGALSWEDFGNPTPGVWLAPHPERRQGVQQVIDAFGLHESTLAFVGNSLPIGLREDEIVRKAWDLQDATDKYEQLLIRFSGLRPEPGDPMLFSHVELVSEWQGFPFLNPQLPEELLPHWIGRRAAVVFTQLRSRWYEDAQRRWHEVVKQTSPS
;
A
#
# COMPACT_ATOMS: atom_id res chain seq x y z
N MET A 1 6.74 -27.15 17.81
CA MET A 1 5.72 -26.85 16.78
C MET A 1 6.35 -25.90 15.77
N GLN A 2 6.41 -26.29 14.51
CA GLN A 2 7.00 -25.48 13.44
C GLN A 2 5.86 -24.81 12.69
N TRP A 3 5.73 -23.50 12.86
CA TRP A 3 4.73 -22.72 12.13
C TRP A 3 5.22 -22.53 10.70
N THR A 4 4.38 -22.85 9.72
CA THR A 4 4.72 -22.70 8.30
C THR A 4 3.69 -21.79 7.66
N LEU A 5 4.16 -20.80 6.91
CA LEU A 5 3.29 -19.88 6.17
C LEU A 5 2.46 -20.65 5.14
N THR A 6 1.18 -20.32 5.01
CA THR A 6 0.37 -20.87 3.93
C THR A 6 0.81 -20.27 2.58
N PRO A 7 0.51 -20.92 1.44
CA PRO A 7 0.82 -20.36 0.12
C PRO A 7 0.15 -18.99 -0.15
N GLY A 8 -0.99 -18.71 0.50
CA GLY A 8 -1.65 -17.41 0.45
C GLY A 8 -0.88 -16.34 1.22
N ASP A 9 -0.45 -16.67 2.45
CA ASP A 9 0.34 -15.75 3.29
C ASP A 9 1.68 -15.41 2.62
N ARG A 10 2.32 -16.37 1.95
CA ARG A 10 3.56 -16.13 1.19
C ARG A 10 3.37 -15.12 0.06
N ARG A 11 2.32 -15.27 -0.75
CA ARG A 11 2.02 -14.32 -1.84
C ARG A 11 1.77 -12.92 -1.31
N LEU A 12 0.99 -12.79 -0.24
CA LEU A 12 0.70 -11.50 0.38
C LEU A 12 1.97 -10.84 0.95
N ILE A 13 2.88 -11.63 1.54
CA ILE A 13 4.19 -11.15 1.99
C ILE A 13 5.06 -10.73 0.80
N GLU A 14 5.13 -11.52 -0.27
CA GLU A 14 5.93 -11.21 -1.46
C GLU A 14 5.42 -9.94 -2.17
N GLU A 15 4.11 -9.80 -2.34
CA GLU A 15 3.47 -8.62 -2.92
C GLU A 15 3.66 -7.39 -2.05
N GLY A 16 3.44 -7.51 -0.74
CA GLY A 16 3.70 -6.43 0.23
C GLY A 16 5.16 -6.00 0.22
N THR A 17 6.09 -6.96 0.13
CA THR A 17 7.53 -6.70 0.04
C THR A 17 7.89 -5.95 -1.26
N LYS A 18 7.35 -6.37 -2.41
CA LYS A 18 7.55 -5.67 -3.68
C LYS A 18 7.03 -4.23 -3.62
N ARG A 19 5.83 -4.04 -3.06
CA ARG A 19 5.22 -2.70 -2.87
C ARG A 19 6.07 -1.82 -1.94
N ILE A 20 6.61 -2.37 -0.86
CA ILE A 20 7.51 -1.65 0.05
C ILE A 20 8.75 -1.13 -0.68
N PHE A 21 9.39 -1.97 -1.51
CA PHE A 21 10.59 -1.56 -2.22
C PHE A 21 10.30 -0.60 -3.38
N SER A 22 9.19 -0.77 -4.09
CA SER A 22 8.80 0.17 -5.16
C SER A 22 8.50 1.58 -4.63
N MET A 23 8.06 1.71 -3.38
CA MET A 23 7.83 3.02 -2.74
C MET A 23 9.09 3.88 -2.58
N SER A 24 10.27 3.26 -2.55
CA SER A 24 11.55 3.98 -2.46
C SER A 24 12.24 4.13 -3.83
N ALA A 25 11.69 3.51 -4.88
CA ALA A 25 12.19 3.65 -6.23
C ALA A 25 11.70 4.98 -6.84
N PRO A 26 12.40 5.54 -7.84
CA PRO A 26 11.89 6.66 -8.62
C PRO A 26 10.53 6.27 -9.24
N PRO A 27 9.49 7.10 -9.10
CA PRO A 27 8.20 6.80 -9.72
C PRO A 27 8.37 6.80 -11.24
N GLU A 28 7.74 5.83 -11.91
CA GLU A 28 7.58 5.91 -13.36
C GLU A 28 6.63 7.09 -13.69
N PRO A 29 6.92 7.87 -14.74
CA PRO A 29 6.04 8.95 -15.15
C PRO A 29 4.65 8.42 -15.50
N TRP A 30 3.63 9.10 -15.01
CA TRP A 30 2.26 8.73 -15.36
C TRP A 30 1.93 9.16 -16.78
N ASP A 31 1.33 8.25 -17.56
CA ASP A 31 0.96 8.48 -18.96
C ASP A 31 -0.36 9.28 -19.13
N GLY A 32 -0.97 9.69 -18.01
CA GLY A 32 -2.23 10.42 -17.97
C GLY A 32 -3.47 9.53 -18.07
N ASN A 33 -3.32 8.22 -18.23
CA ASN A 33 -4.45 7.32 -18.40
C ASN A 33 -4.96 6.78 -17.06
N TRP A 34 -6.28 6.84 -16.91
CA TRP A 34 -7.00 6.15 -15.86
C TRP A 34 -7.51 4.81 -16.36
N LEU A 35 -7.43 3.78 -15.52
CA LEU A 35 -8.31 2.63 -15.61
C LEU A 35 -9.61 2.95 -14.87
N ILE A 36 -10.71 2.95 -15.60
CA ILE A 36 -12.02 3.39 -15.15
C ILE A 36 -12.96 2.20 -15.14
N LEU A 37 -13.63 1.97 -14.01
CA LEU A 37 -14.72 1.00 -13.90
C LEU A 37 -16.02 1.70 -13.53
N LEU A 38 -17.09 1.35 -14.22
CA LEU A 38 -18.44 1.66 -13.79
C LEU A 38 -19.09 0.35 -13.40
N VAL A 39 -19.38 0.19 -12.11
CA VAL A 39 -19.97 -1.04 -11.58
C VAL A 39 -21.32 -0.72 -10.96
N SER A 40 -22.39 -1.21 -11.61
CA SER A 40 -23.74 -1.10 -11.09
C SER A 40 -24.05 -2.31 -10.21
N ILE A 41 -24.42 -2.05 -8.95
CA ILE A 41 -24.84 -3.11 -8.02
C ILE A 41 -26.22 -2.75 -7.49
N PRO A 42 -27.24 -3.63 -7.63
CA PRO A 42 -28.56 -3.42 -7.06
C PRO A 42 -28.50 -3.13 -5.56
N GLN A 43 -29.35 -2.22 -5.06
CA GLN A 43 -29.36 -1.84 -3.64
C GLN A 43 -29.60 -3.02 -2.69
N SER A 44 -30.33 -4.04 -3.15
CA SER A 44 -30.59 -5.28 -2.42
C SER A 44 -29.31 -6.09 -2.13
N GLN A 45 -28.23 -5.89 -2.89
CA GLN A 45 -26.97 -6.63 -2.77
C GLN A 45 -25.91 -5.86 -1.96
N ARG A 46 -26.29 -5.33 -0.80
CA ARG A 46 -25.40 -4.53 0.07
C ARG A 46 -24.12 -5.28 0.49
N SER A 47 -24.20 -6.60 0.69
CA SER A 47 -23.05 -7.43 1.07
C SER A 47 -22.02 -7.52 -0.06
N VAL A 48 -22.47 -7.72 -1.31
CA VAL A 48 -21.62 -7.75 -2.50
C VAL A 48 -20.94 -6.39 -2.69
N ARG A 49 -21.70 -5.29 -2.57
CA ARG A 49 -21.14 -3.94 -2.64
C ARG A 49 -20.03 -3.72 -1.60
N LYS A 50 -20.26 -4.08 -0.33
CA LYS A 50 -19.23 -3.91 0.71
C LYS A 50 -17.95 -4.71 0.40
N LYS A 51 -18.09 -5.95 -0.09
CA LYS A 51 -16.95 -6.79 -0.47
C LYS A 51 -16.21 -6.24 -1.68
N LEU A 52 -16.93 -5.76 -2.70
CA LEU A 52 -16.32 -5.12 -3.86
C LEU A 52 -15.52 -3.88 -3.46
N TYR A 53 -16.08 -3.03 -2.58
CA TYR A 53 -15.38 -1.84 -2.09
C TYR A 53 -14.03 -2.22 -1.46
N GLY A 54 -14.02 -3.20 -0.56
CA GLY A 54 -12.78 -3.69 0.05
C GLY A 54 -11.79 -4.28 -0.97
N ALA A 55 -12.28 -5.05 -1.95
CA ALA A 55 -11.44 -5.68 -2.97
C ALA A 55 -10.84 -4.65 -3.95
N LEU A 56 -11.61 -3.66 -4.39
CA LEU A 56 -11.11 -2.62 -5.30
C LEU A 56 -10.15 -1.66 -4.58
N SER A 57 -10.40 -1.31 -3.32
CA SER A 57 -9.43 -0.55 -2.53
C SER A 57 -8.12 -1.31 -2.33
N TRP A 58 -8.14 -2.64 -2.24
CA TRP A 58 -6.93 -3.47 -2.19
C TRP A 58 -6.12 -3.44 -3.49
N GLU A 59 -6.82 -3.30 -4.63
CA GLU A 59 -6.23 -3.08 -5.95
C GLU A 59 -5.83 -1.60 -6.18
N ASP A 60 -5.87 -0.78 -5.13
CA ASP A 60 -5.56 0.66 -5.09
C ASP A 60 -6.51 1.55 -5.92
N PHE A 61 -7.74 1.06 -6.19
CA PHE A 61 -8.77 1.90 -6.80
C PHE A 61 -9.38 2.87 -5.80
N GLY A 62 -9.52 4.12 -6.23
CA GLY A 62 -10.30 5.15 -5.55
C GLY A 62 -11.73 5.21 -6.07
N ASN A 63 -12.64 5.75 -5.25
CA ASN A 63 -14.07 5.87 -5.57
C ASN A 63 -14.54 7.33 -5.44
N PRO A 64 -14.37 8.19 -6.48
CA PRO A 64 -14.73 9.62 -6.38
C PRO A 64 -16.23 9.85 -6.29
N THR A 65 -17.02 8.90 -6.78
CA THR A 65 -18.49 8.95 -6.81
C THR A 65 -19.05 7.53 -6.78
N PRO A 66 -20.24 7.29 -6.21
CA PRO A 66 -20.82 5.95 -6.14
C PRO A 66 -20.87 5.24 -7.49
N GLY A 67 -20.36 4.01 -7.53
CA GLY A 67 -20.36 3.16 -8.73
C GLY A 67 -19.24 3.44 -9.73
N VAL A 68 -18.41 4.48 -9.55
CA VAL A 68 -17.25 4.76 -10.42
C VAL A 68 -15.96 4.51 -9.67
N TRP A 69 -15.05 3.73 -10.25
CA TRP A 69 -13.76 3.40 -9.68
C TRP A 69 -12.63 3.79 -10.63
N LEU A 70 -11.56 4.34 -10.08
CA LEU A 70 -10.42 4.83 -10.83
C LEU A 70 -9.10 4.31 -10.26
N ALA A 71 -8.17 3.92 -11.12
CA ALA A 71 -6.77 3.71 -10.77
C ALA A 71 -5.87 4.31 -11.86
N PRO A 72 -4.75 4.96 -11.53
CA PRO A 72 -3.80 5.50 -12.51
C PRO A 72 -2.84 4.43 -13.05
N HIS A 73 -3.29 3.17 -13.06
CA HIS A 73 -2.47 1.98 -13.33
C HIS A 73 -3.18 1.05 -14.33
N PRO A 74 -3.25 1.42 -15.62
CA PRO A 74 -3.94 0.65 -16.65
C PRO A 74 -3.41 -0.78 -16.87
N GLU A 75 -2.21 -1.09 -16.43
CA GLU A 75 -1.61 -2.42 -16.46
C GLU A 75 -2.26 -3.39 -15.46
N ARG A 76 -2.99 -2.90 -14.45
CA ARG A 76 -3.67 -3.71 -13.42
C ARG A 76 -4.99 -4.33 -13.85
N ARG A 77 -5.37 -4.20 -15.14
CA ARG A 77 -6.62 -4.75 -15.69
C ARG A 77 -6.85 -6.22 -15.34
N GLN A 78 -5.80 -7.03 -15.29
CA GLN A 78 -5.94 -8.45 -14.98
C GLN A 78 -6.40 -8.71 -13.53
N GLY A 79 -5.86 -7.96 -12.56
CA GLY A 79 -6.26 -8.09 -11.15
C GLY A 79 -7.73 -7.70 -10.95
N VAL A 80 -8.13 -6.59 -11.57
CA VAL A 80 -9.52 -6.14 -11.57
C VAL A 80 -10.46 -7.16 -12.21
N GLN A 81 -10.07 -7.76 -13.33
CA GLN A 81 -10.88 -8.80 -13.96
C GLN A 81 -11.18 -9.93 -12.98
N GLN A 82 -10.17 -10.42 -12.25
CA GLN A 82 -10.37 -11.46 -11.24
C GLN A 82 -11.33 -11.04 -10.12
N VAL A 83 -11.29 -9.77 -9.69
CA VAL A 83 -12.23 -9.22 -8.71
C VAL A 83 -13.66 -9.24 -9.26
N ILE A 84 -13.86 -8.80 -10.50
CA ILE A 84 -15.18 -8.80 -11.15
C ILE A 84 -15.72 -10.23 -11.32
N ASP A 85 -14.87 -11.17 -11.75
CA ASP A 85 -15.21 -12.58 -11.92
C ASP A 85 -15.63 -13.21 -10.59
N ALA A 86 -14.86 -12.97 -9.53
CA ALA A 86 -15.09 -13.54 -8.19
C ALA A 86 -16.44 -13.11 -7.58
N PHE A 87 -16.96 -11.94 -7.98
CA PHE A 87 -18.26 -11.44 -7.53
C PHE A 87 -19.38 -11.63 -8.57
N GLY A 88 -19.08 -12.17 -9.75
CA GLY A 88 -20.07 -12.41 -10.81
C GLY A 88 -20.68 -11.12 -11.38
N LEU A 89 -19.88 -10.05 -11.50
CA LEU A 89 -20.36 -8.70 -11.84
C LEU A 89 -20.17 -8.32 -13.32
N HIS A 90 -19.87 -9.28 -14.20
CA HIS A 90 -19.60 -9.01 -15.62
C HIS A 90 -20.72 -8.25 -16.33
N GLU A 91 -21.98 -8.68 -16.14
CA GLU A 91 -23.13 -8.09 -16.83
C GLU A 91 -23.47 -6.68 -16.34
N SER A 92 -22.86 -6.22 -15.25
CA SER A 92 -23.12 -4.91 -14.64
C SER A 92 -21.87 -4.04 -14.52
N THR A 93 -20.79 -4.40 -15.24
CA THR A 93 -19.52 -3.68 -15.24
C THR A 93 -19.16 -3.16 -16.63
N LEU A 94 -18.79 -1.88 -16.71
CA LEU A 94 -18.10 -1.30 -17.85
C LEU A 94 -16.68 -0.92 -17.46
N ALA A 95 -15.72 -1.13 -18.35
CA ALA A 95 -14.32 -0.79 -18.13
C ALA A 95 -13.75 -0.01 -19.31
N PHE A 96 -13.04 1.08 -19.03
CA PHE A 96 -12.42 1.94 -20.02
C PHE A 96 -11.02 2.34 -19.59
N VAL A 97 -10.20 2.72 -20.56
CA VAL A 97 -8.94 3.42 -20.30
C VAL A 97 -8.92 4.74 -21.05
N GLY A 98 -8.55 5.81 -20.36
CA GLY A 98 -8.43 7.12 -20.98
C GLY A 98 -8.12 8.24 -20.00
N ASN A 99 -7.92 9.44 -20.56
CA ASN A 99 -7.58 10.64 -19.82
C ASN A 99 -8.82 11.37 -19.28
N SER A 100 -8.64 12.13 -18.21
CA SER A 100 -9.59 13.16 -17.79
C SER A 100 -9.61 14.32 -18.78
N LEU A 101 -10.81 14.85 -19.05
CA LEU A 101 -10.99 16.05 -19.86
C LEU A 101 -11.34 17.24 -18.95
N PRO A 102 -10.94 18.48 -19.31
CA PRO A 102 -11.19 19.69 -18.51
C PRO A 102 -12.64 20.19 -18.62
N ILE A 103 -13.61 19.27 -18.57
CA ILE A 103 -15.05 19.55 -18.60
C ILE A 103 -15.64 19.49 -17.18
N GLY A 104 -15.06 18.68 -16.30
CA GLY A 104 -15.55 18.43 -14.95
C GLY A 104 -14.44 18.54 -13.91
N LEU A 105 -14.47 17.62 -12.93
CA LEU A 105 -13.47 17.57 -11.86
C LEU A 105 -12.06 17.49 -12.45
N ARG A 106 -11.18 18.33 -11.90
CA ARG A 106 -9.74 18.24 -12.17
C ARG A 106 -9.16 16.99 -11.49
N GLU A 107 -8.00 16.56 -11.94
CA GLU A 107 -7.30 15.39 -11.40
C GLU A 107 -7.05 15.47 -9.89
N ASP A 108 -6.68 16.65 -9.37
CA ASP A 108 -6.49 16.88 -7.93
C ASP A 108 -7.79 16.74 -7.13
N GLU A 109 -8.91 17.12 -7.73
CA GLU A 109 -10.23 16.97 -7.11
C GLU A 109 -10.75 15.54 -7.18
N ILE A 110 -10.45 14.83 -8.27
CA ILE A 110 -10.70 13.39 -8.41
C ILE A 110 -9.96 12.67 -7.30
N VAL A 111 -8.66 12.92 -7.14
CA VAL A 111 -7.83 12.29 -6.10
C VAL A 111 -8.40 12.53 -4.71
N ARG A 112 -8.69 13.79 -4.36
CA ARG A 112 -9.25 14.16 -3.04
C ARG A 112 -10.60 13.49 -2.74
N LYS A 113 -11.42 13.24 -3.76
CA LYS A 113 -12.72 12.58 -3.59
C LYS A 113 -12.63 11.06 -3.58
N ALA A 114 -11.64 10.50 -4.26
CA ALA A 114 -11.54 9.08 -4.51
C ALA A 114 -10.75 8.32 -3.45
N TRP A 115 -9.78 8.96 -2.80
CA TRP A 115 -8.98 8.37 -1.73
C TRP A 115 -9.14 9.17 -0.43
N ASP A 116 -9.30 8.45 0.68
CA ASP A 116 -9.18 9.04 2.01
C ASP A 116 -7.71 9.12 2.40
N LEU A 117 -7.11 10.29 2.20
CA LEU A 117 -5.69 10.52 2.42
C LEU A 117 -5.37 10.99 3.83
N GLN A 118 -6.37 11.41 4.62
CA GLN A 118 -6.12 12.06 5.90
C GLN A 118 -5.60 11.05 6.93
N ASP A 119 -6.30 9.93 7.10
CA ASP A 119 -5.90 8.88 8.04
C ASP A 119 -4.50 8.33 7.73
N ALA A 120 -4.19 8.17 6.43
CA ALA A 120 -2.86 7.76 5.98
C ALA A 120 -1.81 8.82 6.30
N THR A 121 -2.11 10.10 6.07
CA THR A 121 -1.23 11.23 6.37
C THR A 121 -0.87 11.24 7.86
N ASP A 122 -1.88 11.23 8.72
CA ASP A 122 -1.72 11.29 10.17
C ASP A 122 -0.84 10.13 10.69
N LYS A 123 -1.06 8.92 10.16
CA LYS A 123 -0.25 7.76 10.51
C LYS A 123 1.20 7.90 10.06
N TYR A 124 1.45 8.40 8.85
CA TYR A 124 2.81 8.65 8.39
C TYR A 124 3.51 9.74 9.21
N GLU A 125 2.80 10.80 9.61
CA GLU A 125 3.35 11.85 10.48
C GLU A 125 3.79 11.29 11.83
N GLN A 126 2.92 10.51 12.48
CA GLN A 126 3.23 9.88 13.77
C GLN A 126 4.46 8.98 13.69
N LEU A 127 4.55 8.16 12.63
CA LEU A 127 5.68 7.28 12.40
C LEU A 127 6.97 8.06 12.14
N LEU A 128 6.91 9.10 11.33
CA LEU A 128 8.06 9.96 11.07
C LEU A 128 8.56 10.67 12.33
N ILE A 129 7.65 11.19 13.16
CA ILE A 129 7.99 11.81 14.45
C ILE A 129 8.68 10.80 15.36
N ARG A 130 8.12 9.59 15.48
CA ARG A 130 8.66 8.53 16.34
C ARG A 130 10.06 8.08 15.92
N PHE A 131 10.28 7.83 14.63
CA PHE A 131 11.49 7.14 14.15
C PHE A 131 12.61 8.08 13.69
N SER A 132 12.32 9.27 13.14
CA SER A 132 13.37 10.12 12.55
C SER A 132 14.44 10.56 13.55
N GLY A 133 14.03 10.83 14.80
CA GLY A 133 14.90 11.23 15.90
C GLY A 133 15.54 10.07 16.67
N LEU A 134 15.08 8.84 16.45
CA LEU A 134 15.49 7.70 17.28
C LEU A 134 16.96 7.35 17.05
N ARG A 135 17.72 7.22 18.15
CA ARG A 135 19.13 6.81 18.15
C ARG A 135 19.27 5.71 19.22
N PRO A 136 18.93 4.46 18.89
CA PRO A 136 18.98 3.39 19.87
C PRO A 136 20.43 3.04 20.20
N GLU A 137 20.69 2.76 21.47
CA GLU A 137 21.99 2.25 21.93
C GLU A 137 22.26 0.84 21.36
N PRO A 138 23.54 0.45 21.18
CA PRO A 138 23.90 -0.90 20.74
C PRO A 138 23.32 -2.00 21.65
N GLY A 139 23.13 -3.20 21.08
CA GLY A 139 22.60 -4.36 21.80
C GLY A 139 21.08 -4.49 21.70
N ASP A 140 20.41 -4.83 22.80
CA ASP A 140 18.95 -5.06 22.82
C ASP A 140 18.12 -3.86 22.34
N PRO A 141 18.43 -2.60 22.72
CA PRO A 141 17.67 -1.44 22.25
C PRO A 141 17.71 -1.29 20.71
N MET A 142 18.86 -1.53 20.09
CA MET A 142 19.03 -1.55 18.63
C MET A 142 18.19 -2.65 18.00
N LEU A 143 18.26 -3.88 18.52
CA LEU A 143 17.48 -5.01 18.01
C LEU A 143 15.98 -4.74 18.09
N PHE A 144 15.48 -4.29 19.23
CA PHE A 144 14.05 -4.01 19.41
C PHE A 144 13.58 -2.87 18.52
N SER A 145 14.34 -1.78 18.43
CA SER A 145 13.99 -0.65 17.54
C SER A 145 13.96 -1.06 16.07
N HIS A 146 14.89 -1.93 15.64
CA HIS A 146 14.90 -2.46 14.29
C HIS A 146 13.69 -3.37 14.02
N VAL A 147 13.31 -4.24 14.97
CA VAL A 147 12.11 -5.10 14.86
C VAL A 147 10.83 -4.25 14.79
N GLU A 148 10.69 -3.25 15.66
CA GLU A 148 9.54 -2.32 15.63
C GLU A 148 9.48 -1.57 14.29
N LEU A 149 10.61 -1.04 13.81
CA LEU A 149 10.67 -0.34 12.53
C LEU A 149 10.22 -1.25 11.38
N VAL A 150 10.71 -2.49 11.32
CA VAL A 150 10.30 -3.45 10.28
C VAL A 150 8.82 -3.79 10.40
N SER A 151 8.30 -3.97 11.62
CA SER A 151 6.89 -4.26 11.86
C SER A 151 5.98 -3.13 11.36
N GLU A 152 6.31 -1.87 11.65
CA GLU A 152 5.54 -0.72 11.16
C GLU A 152 5.64 -0.60 9.63
N TRP A 153 6.83 -0.85 9.08
CA TRP A 153 7.07 -0.76 7.65
C TRP A 153 6.23 -1.77 6.84
N GLN A 154 5.98 -2.96 7.39
CA GLN A 154 5.09 -3.97 6.77
C GLN A 154 3.67 -3.46 6.54
N GLY A 155 3.22 -2.44 7.28
CA GLY A 155 1.91 -1.83 7.11
C GLY A 155 1.81 -0.81 5.98
N PHE A 156 2.93 -0.34 5.41
CA PHE A 156 2.95 0.77 4.45
C PHE A 156 2.16 0.49 3.16
N PRO A 157 2.21 -0.72 2.56
CA PRO A 157 1.43 -1.02 1.38
C PRO A 157 -0.08 -0.80 1.54
N PHE A 158 -0.61 -0.93 2.76
CA PHE A 158 -2.04 -0.73 3.05
C PHE A 158 -2.41 0.73 3.30
N LEU A 159 -1.43 1.58 3.57
CA LEU A 159 -1.62 3.00 3.82
C LEU A 159 -1.37 3.84 2.58
N ASN A 160 -0.56 3.33 1.64
CA ASN A 160 -0.15 4.09 0.47
C ASN A 160 -1.19 3.96 -0.66
N PRO A 161 -1.78 5.05 -1.16
CA PRO A 161 -2.72 5.01 -2.28
C PRO A 161 -2.05 4.68 -3.63
N GLN A 162 -0.73 4.53 -3.66
CA GLN A 162 0.07 4.23 -4.86
C GLN A 162 -0.17 5.17 -6.04
N LEU A 163 -0.57 6.42 -5.75
CA LEU A 163 -0.74 7.44 -6.78
C LEU A 163 0.62 7.94 -7.31
N PRO A 164 0.73 8.21 -8.61
CA PRO A 164 1.93 8.79 -9.21
C PRO A 164 2.19 10.21 -8.69
N GLU A 165 3.41 10.72 -8.91
CA GLU A 165 3.85 12.03 -8.40
C GLU A 165 3.02 13.17 -8.99
N GLU A 166 2.60 13.03 -10.25
CA GLU A 166 1.81 14.00 -11.00
C GLU A 166 0.41 14.19 -10.41
N LEU A 167 -0.18 13.12 -9.84
CA LEU A 167 -1.52 13.13 -9.26
C LEU A 167 -1.53 13.46 -7.77
N LEU A 168 -0.48 13.10 -7.06
CA LEU A 168 -0.34 13.37 -5.63
C LEU A 168 1.08 13.84 -5.34
N PRO A 169 1.43 15.10 -5.64
CA PRO A 169 2.78 15.61 -5.45
C PRO A 169 3.12 15.73 -3.96
N HIS A 170 4.39 15.53 -3.63
CA HIS A 170 4.92 15.69 -2.26
C HIS A 170 4.25 14.79 -1.20
N TRP A 171 3.72 13.64 -1.60
CA TRP A 171 3.06 12.71 -0.70
C TRP A 171 3.98 12.27 0.44
N ILE A 172 3.49 12.40 1.68
CA ILE A 172 4.26 12.08 2.88
C ILE A 172 4.73 10.62 2.93
N GLY A 173 3.96 9.70 2.35
CA GLY A 173 4.32 8.29 2.27
C GLY A 173 5.63 8.03 1.52
N ARG A 174 5.96 8.85 0.50
CA ARG A 174 7.24 8.76 -0.23
C ARG A 174 8.41 9.16 0.67
N ARG A 175 8.25 10.26 1.42
CA ARG A 175 9.24 10.69 2.42
C ARG A 175 9.42 9.64 3.52
N ALA A 176 8.32 9.07 4.02
CA ALA A 176 8.36 8.01 5.02
C ALA A 176 9.10 6.77 4.52
N ALA A 177 8.85 6.32 3.28
CA ALA A 177 9.56 5.19 2.67
C ALA A 177 11.07 5.40 2.61
N VAL A 178 11.52 6.60 2.23
CA VAL A 178 12.95 6.95 2.20
C VAL A 178 13.56 6.90 3.61
N VAL A 179 12.91 7.53 4.59
CA VAL A 179 13.40 7.54 5.99
C VAL A 179 13.48 6.12 6.56
N PHE A 180 12.44 5.31 6.38
CA PHE A 180 12.41 3.93 6.87
C PHE A 180 13.46 3.05 6.20
N THR A 181 13.68 3.21 4.89
CA THR A 181 14.76 2.51 4.16
C THR A 181 16.14 2.88 4.71
N GLN A 182 16.37 4.16 5.00
CA GLN A 182 17.64 4.64 5.56
C GLN A 182 17.87 4.12 6.98
N LEU A 183 16.84 4.19 7.84
CA LEU A 183 16.94 3.71 9.22
C LEU A 183 17.16 2.20 9.29
N ARG A 184 16.40 1.41 8.50
CA ARG A 184 16.61 -0.04 8.41
C ARG A 184 18.04 -0.34 8.00
N SER A 185 18.52 0.27 6.92
CA SER A 185 19.88 0.03 6.41
C SER A 185 20.95 0.38 7.45
N ARG A 186 20.77 1.51 8.17
CA ARG A 186 21.69 1.95 9.22
C ARG A 186 21.73 1.01 10.42
N TRP A 187 20.58 0.49 10.85
CA TRP A 187 20.48 -0.35 12.05
C TRP A 187 20.68 -1.84 11.78
N TYR A 188 20.68 -2.24 10.51
CA TYR A 188 20.67 -3.65 10.10
C TYR A 188 21.83 -4.45 10.69
N GLU A 189 23.08 -4.00 10.52
CA GLU A 189 24.25 -4.78 10.93
C GLU A 189 24.32 -5.00 12.45
N ASP A 190 24.07 -3.96 13.24
CA ASP A 190 24.11 -4.05 14.70
C ASP A 190 22.92 -4.86 15.26
N ALA A 191 21.72 -4.70 14.69
CA ALA A 191 20.57 -5.53 15.03
C ALA A 191 20.80 -7.01 14.70
N GLN A 192 21.39 -7.30 13.53
CA GLN A 192 21.73 -8.67 13.14
C GLN A 192 22.81 -9.28 14.04
N ARG A 193 23.84 -8.50 14.41
CA ARG A 193 24.86 -8.97 15.35
C ARG A 193 24.23 -9.39 16.67
N ARG A 194 23.36 -8.53 17.22
CA ARG A 194 22.67 -8.83 18.48
C ARG A 194 21.75 -10.04 18.38
N TRP A 195 20.99 -10.15 17.28
CA TRP A 195 20.14 -11.31 17.03
C TRP A 195 20.92 -12.63 17.07
N HIS A 196 22.07 -12.70 16.39
CA HIS A 196 22.90 -13.91 16.39
C HIS A 196 23.44 -14.27 17.77
N GLU A 197 23.79 -13.29 18.61
CA GLU A 197 24.20 -13.53 20.00
C GLU A 197 23.08 -14.16 20.82
N VAL A 198 21.87 -13.60 20.73
CA VAL A 198 20.68 -14.13 21.43
C VAL A 198 20.38 -15.55 20.97
N VAL A 199 20.37 -15.83 19.67
CA VAL A 199 20.12 -17.18 19.14
C VAL A 199 21.16 -18.18 19.64
N LYS A 200 22.45 -17.82 19.66
CA LYS A 200 23.51 -18.69 20.19
C LYS A 200 23.35 -18.98 21.68
N GLN A 201 22.89 -18.01 22.46
CA GLN A 201 22.64 -18.17 23.91
C GLN A 201 21.41 -19.01 24.21
N THR A 202 20.44 -19.07 23.29
CA THR A 202 19.14 -19.73 23.51
C THR A 202 19.01 -21.06 22.76
N SER A 203 20.02 -21.46 21.98
CA SER A 203 20.03 -22.76 21.28
C SER A 203 20.27 -23.89 22.27
N PRO A 204 19.43 -24.94 22.31
CA PRO A 204 19.69 -26.12 23.13
C PRO A 204 20.99 -26.79 22.67
N SER A 205 21.82 -27.21 23.61
CA SER A 205 22.98 -28.08 23.34
C SER A 205 22.55 -29.45 22.80
#